data_AF-X0VUL1-F1
#
_entry.id   AF-X0VUL1-F1
#
_cell.length_a   1.000
_cell.length_b   1.000
_cell.length_c   1.000
_cell.angle_alpha   90.00
_cell.angle_beta   90.00
_cell.angle_gamma   90.00
#
_symmetry.space_group_name_H-M   'P 1'
#
loop_
_entity.id
_entity.type
_entity.pdbx_description
1 polymer ?
#
loop_
_entity_poly.entity_id
_entity_poly.type
_entity_poly.pdbx_seq_one_letter_code
_entity_poly.pdbx_strand_id
1 'polypeptide(L)'
;MGAPLTDGKVTRACHEVRGGGLGGRLSCLVVFLLAFSLSLMPLPRGVALAVEPIVVKPEQEKLDVTALGELYEGRGDKLQIETAPGQDGYIGRMAVQATTAGTNPGWLVFALTNPSTERITRWLAAPRYTLANSRVLSPDLDAGQIAAITPSLGFRPERMKSDRADMFRLSLEPGQTITFAAELSSRQV
;
A
#
# COMPACT_ATOMS: atom_id res chain seq x y z
N MET A 1 -59.40 43.29 -38.84
CA MET A 1 -59.24 44.11 -40.06
C MET A 1 -58.20 45.18 -39.73
N GLY A 2 -57.00 45.27 -40.27
CA GLY A 2 -56.43 44.74 -41.51
C GLY A 2 -55.86 45.92 -42.31
N ALA A 3 -54.52 46.02 -42.38
CA ALA A 3 -53.65 46.95 -43.15
C ALA A 3 -53.11 48.21 -42.42
N PRO A 4 -51.99 48.85 -42.86
CA PRO A 4 -50.92 48.41 -43.79
C PRO A 4 -49.44 48.70 -43.37
N LEU A 5 -48.52 48.06 -44.12
CA LEU A 5 -47.13 48.37 -44.55
C LEU A 5 -46.25 49.43 -43.84
N THR A 6 -44.96 49.08 -43.63
CA THR A 6 -43.72 49.66 -44.25
C THR A 6 -42.48 49.00 -43.59
N ASP A 7 -41.60 48.29 -44.29
CA ASP A 7 -40.43 48.75 -45.09
C ASP A 7 -39.15 49.09 -44.27
N GLY A 8 -37.98 48.70 -44.79
CA GLY A 8 -36.66 49.20 -44.34
C GLY A 8 -35.81 48.28 -43.43
N LYS A 9 -34.92 47.42 -43.94
CA LYS A 9 -33.52 47.67 -44.38
C LYS A 9 -32.44 47.67 -43.27
N VAL A 10 -31.72 46.53 -43.21
CA VAL A 10 -30.24 46.36 -43.23
C VAL A 10 -29.35 46.87 -42.08
N THR A 11 -28.35 46.01 -41.79
CA THR A 11 -26.99 46.22 -41.24
C THR A 11 -26.70 46.21 -39.74
N ARG A 12 -25.88 45.21 -39.36
CA ARG A 12 -24.95 45.18 -38.23
C ARG A 12 -24.28 46.54 -38.02
N ALA A 13 -24.05 46.90 -36.75
CA ALA A 13 -22.71 47.25 -36.26
C ALA A 13 -22.67 47.40 -34.74
N CYS A 14 -21.61 46.82 -34.17
CA CYS A 14 -20.87 47.29 -32.99
C CYS A 14 -21.63 47.36 -31.65
N HIS A 15 -21.54 46.28 -30.87
CA HIS A 15 -21.56 46.41 -29.41
C HIS A 15 -20.12 46.60 -28.92
N GLU A 16 -19.79 47.86 -28.69
CA GLU A 16 -18.56 48.34 -28.10
C GLU A 16 -18.46 47.82 -26.65
N VAL A 17 -17.50 46.92 -26.38
CA VAL A 17 -17.15 46.55 -25.01
C VAL A 17 -16.10 47.53 -24.53
N ARG A 18 -16.55 48.60 -23.87
CA ARG A 18 -15.68 49.55 -23.19
C ARG A 18 -16.20 49.78 -21.77
N GLY A 19 -15.41 49.34 -20.79
CA GLY A 19 -15.74 49.52 -19.38
C GLY A 19 -14.96 48.59 -18.46
N GLY A 20 -13.63 48.59 -18.56
CA GLY A 20 -12.76 47.90 -17.63
C GLY A 20 -12.84 48.54 -16.24
N GLY A 21 -13.78 48.08 -15.41
CA GLY A 21 -13.86 48.43 -14.01
C GLY A 21 -12.79 47.67 -13.22
N LEU A 22 -12.02 48.38 -12.40
CA LEU A 22 -11.03 47.84 -11.46
C LEU A 22 -11.64 46.71 -10.58
N GLY A 23 -12.96 46.77 -10.31
CA GLY A 23 -13.72 45.74 -9.59
C GLY A 23 -13.89 44.41 -10.33
N GLY A 24 -13.98 44.39 -11.67
CA GLY A 24 -14.04 43.15 -12.45
C GLY A 24 -12.70 42.42 -12.49
N ARG A 25 -11.60 43.19 -12.54
CA ARG A 25 -10.23 42.65 -12.45
C ARG A 25 -9.92 42.12 -11.04
N LEU A 26 -10.37 42.81 -9.99
CA LEU A 26 -10.28 42.30 -8.61
C LEU A 26 -11.11 41.03 -8.41
N SER A 27 -12.34 40.99 -8.96
CA SER A 27 -13.21 39.82 -8.83
C SER A 27 -12.63 38.58 -9.53
N CYS A 28 -12.05 38.74 -10.73
CA CYS A 28 -11.32 37.65 -11.39
C CYS A 28 -10.11 37.20 -10.58
N LEU A 29 -9.33 38.14 -10.02
CA LEU A 29 -8.15 37.81 -9.22
C LEU A 29 -8.52 37.03 -7.94
N VAL A 30 -9.60 37.42 -7.27
CA VAL A 30 -10.12 36.71 -6.08
C VAL A 30 -10.62 35.31 -6.44
N VAL A 31 -11.32 35.15 -7.57
CA VAL A 31 -11.77 33.83 -8.06
C VAL A 31 -10.58 32.94 -8.44
N PHE A 32 -9.56 33.49 -9.09
CA PHE A 32 -8.33 32.76 -9.42
C PHE A 32 -7.55 32.37 -8.16
N LEU A 33 -7.46 33.25 -7.16
CA LEU A 33 -6.81 32.95 -5.88
C LEU A 33 -7.57 31.89 -5.08
N LEU A 34 -8.92 31.94 -5.08
CA LEU A 34 -9.75 30.90 -4.47
C LEU A 34 -9.59 29.55 -5.20
N ALA A 35 -9.61 29.54 -6.54
CA ALA A 35 -9.39 28.33 -7.33
C ALA A 35 -7.98 27.75 -7.14
N PHE A 36 -6.96 28.60 -7.04
CA PHE A 36 -5.58 28.18 -6.79
C PHE A 36 -5.40 27.65 -5.36
N SER A 37 -6.06 28.27 -4.37
CA SER A 37 -6.06 27.79 -2.98
C SER A 37 -6.77 26.45 -2.82
N LEU A 38 -7.84 26.20 -3.59
CA LEU A 38 -8.56 24.92 -3.61
C LEU A 38 -7.75 23.82 -4.34
N SER A 39 -6.91 24.19 -5.30
CA SER A 39 -6.00 23.25 -6.00
C SER A 39 -4.79 22.83 -5.17
N LEU A 40 -4.45 23.57 -4.10
CA LEU A 40 -3.35 23.24 -3.18
C LEU A 40 -3.79 22.37 -2.00
N MET A 41 -5.03 21.89 -1.99
CA MET A 41 -5.53 21.02 -0.93
C MET A 41 -4.70 19.72 -0.92
N PRO A 42 -3.94 19.42 0.15
CA PRO A 42 -3.21 18.17 0.23
C PRO A 42 -4.22 17.03 0.19
N LEU A 43 -4.09 16.15 -0.80
CA LEU A 43 -4.85 14.91 -0.86
C LEU A 43 -4.70 14.18 0.48
N PRO A 44 -5.79 13.66 1.07
CA PRO A 44 -5.69 12.89 2.30
C PRO A 44 -4.72 11.74 2.06
N ARG A 45 -3.56 11.79 2.74
CA ARG A 45 -2.64 10.66 2.81
C ARG A 45 -3.39 9.57 3.54
N GLY A 46 -3.66 8.45 2.86
CA GLY A 46 -4.49 7.37 3.37
C GLY A 46 -4.14 7.00 4.81
N VAL A 47 -5.17 6.87 5.63
CA VAL A 47 -5.04 6.38 7.01
C VAL A 47 -4.42 4.98 6.91
N ALA A 48 -3.26 4.77 7.54
CA ALA A 48 -2.73 3.43 7.68
C ALA A 48 -3.70 2.70 8.62
N LEU A 49 -4.45 1.75 8.10
CA LEU A 49 -5.29 0.90 8.94
C LEU A 49 -4.41 -0.19 9.55
N ALA A 50 -4.75 -0.61 10.76
CA ALA A 50 -4.12 -1.76 11.38
C ALA A 50 -4.30 -3.00 10.49
N VAL A 51 -3.23 -3.78 10.37
CA VAL A 51 -3.24 -5.04 9.61
C VAL A 51 -4.22 -6.00 10.26
N GLU A 52 -5.08 -6.64 9.47
CA GLU A 52 -6.06 -7.60 10.00
C GLU A 52 -5.35 -8.90 10.46
N PRO A 53 -5.59 -9.39 11.69
CA PRO A 53 -4.98 -10.62 12.17
C PRO A 53 -5.59 -11.87 11.54
N ILE A 54 -4.74 -12.72 10.98
CA ILE A 54 -5.13 -14.01 10.41
C ILE A 54 -5.12 -15.08 11.50
N VAL A 55 -6.26 -15.72 11.73
CA VAL A 55 -6.39 -16.80 12.72
C VAL A 55 -5.65 -18.05 12.24
N VAL A 56 -4.66 -18.50 13.01
CA VAL A 56 -3.96 -19.76 12.75
C VAL A 56 -4.59 -20.88 13.58
N LYS A 57 -5.12 -21.90 12.91
CA LYS A 57 -5.68 -23.08 13.58
C LYS A 57 -4.62 -24.19 13.70
N PRO A 58 -4.51 -24.91 14.82
CA PRO A 58 -3.54 -26.00 14.99
C PRO A 58 -3.63 -27.09 13.91
N GLU A 59 -4.83 -27.41 13.45
CA GLU A 59 -5.13 -28.47 12.48
C GLU A 59 -5.01 -28.00 11.02
N GLN A 60 -4.87 -26.69 10.80
CA GLN A 60 -4.74 -26.14 9.45
C GLN A 60 -3.37 -26.49 8.86
N GLU A 61 -3.39 -27.23 7.75
CA GLU A 61 -2.19 -27.66 7.04
C GLU A 61 -1.45 -26.50 6.37
N LYS A 62 -2.19 -25.62 5.68
CA LYS A 62 -1.61 -24.50 4.92
C LYS A 62 -2.48 -23.26 5.01
N LEU A 63 -1.81 -22.11 4.98
CA LEU A 63 -2.40 -20.77 4.90
C LEU A 63 -1.66 -19.97 3.82
N ASP A 64 -2.38 -19.29 2.95
CA ASP A 64 -1.80 -18.35 1.99
C ASP A 64 -1.84 -16.93 2.59
N VAL A 65 -0.68 -16.46 3.05
CA VAL A 65 -0.54 -15.12 3.65
C VAL A 65 -0.38 -14.02 2.60
N THR A 66 -0.08 -14.35 1.35
CA THR A 66 0.06 -13.33 0.29
C THR A 66 -1.30 -12.78 -0.11
N ALA A 67 -2.33 -13.63 -0.11
CA ALA A 67 -3.71 -13.23 -0.40
C ALA A 67 -4.38 -12.44 0.74
N LEU A 68 -3.84 -12.54 1.96
CA LEU A 68 -4.42 -11.98 3.18
C LEU A 68 -3.59 -10.86 3.79
N GLY A 69 -2.34 -10.70 3.35
CA GLY A 69 -1.44 -9.64 3.76
C GLY A 69 -1.53 -8.41 2.88
N GLU A 70 -0.81 -7.39 3.28
CA GLU A 70 -0.71 -6.11 2.59
C GLU A 70 0.66 -5.96 1.94
N LEU A 71 0.66 -5.63 0.65
CA LEU A 71 1.89 -5.36 -0.10
C LEU A 71 2.17 -3.85 -0.10
N TYR A 72 3.37 -3.48 0.36
CA TYR A 72 3.88 -2.12 0.34
C TYR A 72 5.07 -2.03 -0.60
N GLU A 73 4.94 -1.23 -1.67
CA GLU A 73 6.01 -0.94 -2.62
C GLU A 73 6.36 0.56 -2.57
N GLY A 74 7.57 0.90 -3.02
CA GLY A 74 7.97 2.31 -3.14
C GLY A 74 8.10 3.06 -1.80
N ARG A 75 8.26 2.33 -0.69
CA ARG A 75 8.42 2.92 0.66
C ARG A 75 9.88 3.24 1.01
N GLY A 76 10.81 2.83 0.16
CA GLY A 76 12.24 2.91 0.44
C GLY A 76 12.70 1.83 1.42
N ASP A 77 13.83 2.09 2.07
CA ASP A 77 14.48 1.14 2.98
C ASP A 77 13.89 1.15 4.40
N LYS A 78 12.88 1.98 4.68
CA LYS A 78 12.19 2.08 5.96
C LYS A 78 10.69 1.95 5.78
N LEU A 79 10.06 1.13 6.61
CA LEU A 79 8.61 0.98 6.66
C LEU A 79 8.11 1.22 8.08
N GLN A 80 7.12 2.10 8.23
CA GLN A 80 6.39 2.30 9.49
C GLN A 80 4.93 1.90 9.28
N ILE A 81 4.43 1.03 10.14
CA ILE A 81 3.07 0.48 10.08
C ILE A 81 2.46 0.37 11.47
N GLU A 82 1.14 0.30 11.51
CA GLU A 82 0.40 -0.13 12.69
C GLU A 82 0.41 -1.66 12.76
N THR A 83 0.51 -2.20 13.96
CA THR A 83 0.43 -3.66 14.16
C THR A 83 -1.02 -4.07 14.30
N ALA A 84 -1.33 -5.31 13.94
CA ALA A 84 -2.60 -5.91 14.28
C ALA A 84 -2.88 -5.80 15.78
N PRO A 85 -4.15 -5.62 16.18
CA PRO A 85 -4.52 -5.55 17.58
C PRO A 85 -4.16 -6.85 18.32
N GLY A 86 -3.58 -6.69 19.52
CA GLY A 86 -3.41 -7.78 20.46
C GLY A 86 -4.76 -8.33 20.95
N GLN A 87 -4.73 -9.38 21.78
CA GLN A 87 -5.96 -9.88 22.42
C GLN A 87 -6.64 -8.87 23.35
N ASP A 88 -5.87 -7.92 23.87
CA ASP A 88 -6.33 -6.78 24.66
C ASP A 88 -6.87 -5.64 23.79
N GLY A 89 -6.85 -5.78 22.46
CA GLY A 89 -7.23 -4.75 21.50
C GLY A 89 -6.17 -3.66 21.31
N TYR A 90 -5.00 -3.78 21.93
CA TYR A 90 -3.95 -2.78 21.78
C TYR A 90 -3.35 -2.81 20.37
N ILE A 91 -3.38 -1.66 19.70
CA ILE A 91 -2.76 -1.44 18.39
C ILE A 91 -1.42 -0.74 18.61
N GLY A 92 -0.34 -1.41 18.24
CA GLY A 92 1.02 -0.90 18.34
C GLY A 92 1.49 -0.22 17.04
N ARG A 93 2.71 0.31 17.09
CA ARG A 93 3.43 0.80 15.91
C ARG A 93 4.72 0.01 15.75
N MET A 94 5.00 -0.42 14.53
CA MET A 94 6.23 -1.11 14.17
C MET A 94 6.96 -0.30 13.10
N ALA A 95 8.26 -0.15 13.27
CA ALA A 95 9.17 0.40 12.27
C ALA A 95 10.21 -0.67 11.91
N VAL A 96 10.36 -0.94 10.62
CA VAL A 96 11.35 -1.89 10.11
C VAL A 96 12.27 -1.20 9.11
N GLN A 97 13.48 -1.74 9.01
CA GLN A 97 14.54 -1.27 8.14
C GLN A 97 14.96 -2.44 7.24
N ALA A 98 15.18 -2.16 5.95
CA ALA A 98 15.67 -3.12 4.98
C ALA A 98 17.04 -3.65 5.38
N THR A 99 17.33 -4.89 5.02
CA THR A 99 18.63 -5.53 5.20
C THR A 99 19.76 -4.75 4.54
N THR A 100 19.48 -4.12 3.39
CA THR A 100 20.43 -3.26 2.68
C THR A 100 19.93 -1.81 2.71
N ALA A 101 20.63 -0.94 3.44
CA ALA A 101 20.28 0.48 3.55
C ALA A 101 20.32 1.19 2.18
N GLY A 102 19.44 2.16 1.99
CA GLY A 102 19.32 2.92 0.74
C GLY A 102 18.66 2.18 -0.43
N THR A 103 18.20 0.94 -0.23
CA THR A 103 17.43 0.20 -1.23
C THR A 103 15.93 0.55 -1.19
N ASN A 104 15.14 -0.04 -2.08
CA ASN A 104 13.68 0.13 -2.11
C ASN A 104 13.00 -1.24 -2.34
N PRO A 105 13.06 -2.15 -1.34
CA PRO A 105 12.42 -3.46 -1.46
C PRO A 105 10.89 -3.33 -1.41
N GLY A 106 10.22 -4.38 -1.88
CA GLY A 106 8.81 -4.58 -1.54
C GLY A 106 8.70 -5.12 -0.11
N TRP A 107 7.58 -4.85 0.56
CA TRP A 107 7.29 -5.38 1.88
C TRP A 107 5.95 -6.08 1.88
N LEU A 108 5.91 -7.35 2.23
CA LEU A 108 4.66 -8.05 2.53
C LEU A 108 4.44 -8.05 4.04
N VAL A 109 3.36 -7.41 4.48
CA VAL A 109 3.01 -7.30 5.89
C VAL A 109 1.79 -8.19 6.15
N PHE A 110 1.86 -9.04 7.16
CA PHE A 110 0.74 -9.90 7.56
C PHE A 110 0.77 -10.12 9.06
N ALA A 111 -0.39 -10.33 9.67
CA ALA A 111 -0.48 -10.63 11.07
C ALA A 111 -1.04 -12.03 11.30
N LEU A 112 -0.49 -12.75 12.27
CA LEU A 112 -0.97 -14.06 12.68
C LEU A 112 -1.43 -14.00 14.13
N THR A 113 -2.57 -14.60 14.44
CA THR A 113 -3.05 -14.77 15.80
C THR A 113 -3.25 -16.25 16.14
N ASN A 114 -2.79 -16.64 17.32
CA ASN A 114 -3.00 -17.97 17.90
C ASN A 114 -4.05 -17.88 19.02
N PRO A 115 -5.34 -18.18 18.76
CA PRO A 115 -6.37 -18.15 19.78
C PRO A 115 -6.38 -19.39 20.69
N SER A 116 -5.51 -20.39 20.44
CA SER A 116 -5.50 -21.64 21.20
C SER A 116 -4.74 -21.50 22.53
N THR A 117 -4.85 -22.54 23.36
CA THR A 117 -4.13 -22.65 24.64
C THR A 117 -2.76 -23.29 24.50
N GLU A 118 -2.38 -23.72 23.29
CA GLU A 118 -1.11 -24.37 23.01
C GLU A 118 -0.25 -23.54 22.06
N ARG A 119 1.07 -23.74 22.14
CA ARG A 119 2.00 -23.08 21.23
C ARG A 119 1.83 -23.62 19.82
N ILE A 120 1.67 -22.73 18.85
CA ILE A 120 1.65 -23.08 17.43
C ILE A 120 3.02 -22.80 16.81
N THR A 121 3.60 -23.79 16.15
CA THR A 121 4.76 -23.63 15.28
C THR A 121 4.34 -23.76 13.82
N ARG A 122 4.78 -22.85 12.95
CA ARG A 122 4.53 -22.90 11.50
C ARG A 122 5.80 -22.61 10.72
N TRP A 123 5.85 -23.14 9.50
CA TRP A 123 6.87 -22.79 8.53
C TRP A 123 6.29 -21.77 7.55
N LEU A 124 6.86 -20.57 7.51
CA LEU A 124 6.63 -19.65 6.40
C LEU A 124 7.50 -20.11 5.25
N ALA A 125 6.90 -20.36 4.09
CA ALA A 125 7.61 -20.84 2.90
C ALA A 125 7.27 -19.97 1.69
N ALA A 126 8.30 -19.45 1.02
CA ALA A 126 8.19 -18.80 -0.28
C ALA A 126 8.90 -19.66 -1.34
N PRO A 127 8.16 -20.43 -2.16
CA PRO A 127 8.75 -21.27 -3.19
C PRO A 127 9.55 -20.45 -4.22
N ARG A 128 10.77 -20.89 -4.55
CA ARG A 128 11.60 -20.26 -5.58
C ARG A 128 11.20 -20.71 -7.00
N TYR A 129 10.82 -21.98 -7.14
CA TYR A 129 10.44 -22.56 -8.42
C TYR A 129 8.92 -22.58 -8.60
N THR A 130 8.39 -21.73 -9.47
CA THR A 130 7.03 -21.90 -10.00
C THR A 130 7.13 -22.20 -11.49
N LEU A 131 6.69 -23.40 -11.89
CA LEU A 131 6.75 -23.85 -13.29
C LEU A 131 5.97 -22.94 -14.26
N ALA A 132 5.01 -22.16 -13.73
CA ALA A 132 4.17 -21.25 -14.50
C ALA A 132 4.91 -20.07 -15.14
N ASN A 133 6.13 -19.73 -14.70
CA ASN A 133 6.90 -18.59 -15.21
C ASN A 133 8.26 -18.97 -15.82
N SER A 134 8.48 -20.26 -16.15
CA SER A 134 9.74 -20.72 -16.75
C SER A 134 9.87 -20.24 -18.19
N ARG A 135 10.57 -19.13 -18.41
CA ARG A 135 11.13 -18.78 -19.74
C ARG A 135 12.40 -19.60 -19.94
N VAL A 136 12.47 -20.27 -21.08
CA VAL A 136 13.49 -21.29 -21.45
C VAL A 136 14.94 -20.77 -21.49
N LEU A 137 15.22 -19.47 -21.32
CA LEU A 137 16.52 -18.87 -21.65
C LEU A 137 17.26 -18.14 -20.51
N SER A 138 16.76 -18.18 -19.27
CA SER A 138 17.56 -17.99 -18.05
C SER A 138 16.63 -18.17 -16.86
N PRO A 139 16.56 -19.35 -16.25
CA PRO A 139 15.85 -19.48 -15.01
C PRO A 139 16.71 -18.79 -13.96
N ASP A 140 16.20 -17.73 -13.37
CA ASP A 140 16.75 -17.14 -12.16
C ASP A 140 16.51 -18.14 -11.03
N LEU A 141 17.32 -19.20 -10.99
CA LEU A 141 17.10 -20.40 -10.18
C LEU A 141 17.45 -20.22 -8.70
N ASP A 142 18.05 -19.09 -8.34
CA ASP A 142 18.56 -18.89 -6.97
C ASP A 142 18.22 -17.51 -6.37
N ALA A 143 17.37 -16.72 -7.03
CA ALA A 143 16.83 -15.52 -6.41
C ALA A 143 15.90 -15.91 -5.25
N GLY A 144 16.37 -15.68 -4.02
CA GLY A 144 15.50 -15.71 -2.85
C GLY A 144 14.36 -14.71 -3.03
N GLN A 145 13.14 -15.07 -2.63
CA GLN A 145 11.94 -14.23 -2.67
C GLN A 145 11.82 -13.34 -1.44
N ILE A 146 12.30 -13.80 -0.28
CA ILE A 146 12.24 -13.09 0.99
C ILE A 146 13.68 -12.89 1.48
N ALA A 147 14.09 -11.66 1.75
CA ALA A 147 15.40 -11.31 2.29
C ALA A 147 15.44 -11.46 3.82
N ALA A 148 14.42 -10.97 4.51
CA ALA A 148 14.27 -11.06 5.96
C ALA A 148 12.80 -11.00 6.40
N ILE A 149 12.52 -11.55 7.59
CA ILE A 149 11.24 -11.41 8.28
C ILE A 149 11.49 -10.66 9.58
N THR A 150 10.78 -9.58 9.86
CA THR A 150 10.85 -8.87 11.14
C THR A 150 9.50 -8.95 11.84
N PRO A 151 9.41 -9.52 13.06
CA PRO A 151 8.18 -9.56 13.83
C PRO A 151 8.02 -8.31 14.69
N SER A 152 6.77 -7.96 15.00
CA SER A 152 6.43 -6.89 15.94
C SER A 152 6.78 -7.21 17.39
N LEU A 153 6.97 -8.49 17.70
CA LEU A 153 7.28 -9.00 19.03
C LEU A 153 8.17 -10.24 18.93
N GLY A 154 9.07 -10.40 19.89
CA GLY A 154 9.94 -11.57 19.99
C GLY A 154 11.19 -11.46 19.13
N PHE A 155 11.72 -12.60 18.71
CA PHE A 155 12.98 -12.68 17.98
C PHE A 155 12.76 -12.82 16.48
N ARG A 156 13.68 -12.25 15.70
CA ARG A 156 13.71 -12.41 14.24
C ARG A 156 13.72 -13.90 13.87
N PRO A 157 12.77 -14.39 13.06
CA PRO A 157 12.80 -15.77 12.57
C PRO A 157 14.09 -16.10 11.82
N GLU A 158 14.70 -17.22 12.16
CA GLU A 158 15.86 -17.72 11.45
C GLU A 158 15.47 -18.40 10.14
N ARG A 159 16.29 -18.19 9.11
CA ARG A 159 16.13 -18.86 7.82
C ARG A 159 16.63 -20.30 7.92
N MET A 160 15.83 -21.23 7.43
CA MET A 160 16.19 -22.64 7.31
C MET A 160 16.89 -22.91 5.97
N LYS A 161 17.80 -23.88 5.99
CA LYS A 161 18.41 -24.41 4.77
C LYS A 161 17.35 -25.15 3.95
N SER A 162 17.13 -24.70 2.71
CA SER A 162 16.27 -25.35 1.74
C SER A 162 16.66 -24.91 0.33
N ASP A 163 16.73 -25.86 -0.59
CA ASP A 163 17.12 -25.59 -1.97
C ASP A 163 15.91 -25.16 -2.84
N ARG A 164 14.69 -25.26 -2.30
CA ARG A 164 13.44 -25.08 -3.07
C ARG A 164 12.62 -23.86 -2.67
N ALA A 165 12.81 -23.35 -1.46
CA ALA A 165 12.01 -22.26 -0.91
C ALA A 165 12.80 -21.49 0.14
N ASP A 166 12.50 -20.20 0.28
CA ASP A 166 12.87 -19.49 1.49
C ASP A 166 11.97 -19.95 2.62
N MET A 167 12.56 -20.48 3.68
CA MET A 167 11.82 -21.07 4.79
C MET A 167 12.21 -20.42 6.11
N PHE A 168 11.21 -20.05 6.93
CA PHE A 168 11.41 -19.46 8.25
C PHE A 168 10.51 -20.15 9.27
N ARG A 169 11.04 -20.42 10.46
CA ARG A 169 10.25 -20.98 11.58
C ARG A 169 9.54 -19.86 12.32
N LEU A 170 8.21 -19.86 12.30
CA LEU A 170 7.38 -18.98 13.09
C LEU A 170 6.89 -19.72 14.34
N SER A 171 6.90 -19.05 15.49
CA SER A 171 6.35 -19.56 16.75
C SER A 171 5.36 -18.54 17.29
N LEU A 172 4.16 -19.00 17.63
CA LEU A 172 3.08 -18.19 18.21
C LEU A 172 2.73 -18.81 19.57
N GLU A 173 2.96 -18.07 20.65
CA GLU A 173 2.51 -18.46 21.98
C GLU A 173 0.98 -18.46 22.07
N PRO A 174 0.38 -19.16 23.05
CA PRO A 174 -1.05 -19.08 23.33
C PRO A 174 -1.51 -17.64 23.49
N GLY A 175 -2.55 -17.28 22.74
CA GLY A 175 -3.15 -15.95 22.75
C GLY A 175 -2.32 -14.83 22.09
N GLN A 176 -1.25 -15.16 21.39
CA GLN A 176 -0.37 -14.16 20.80
C GLN A 176 -0.86 -13.71 19.43
N THR A 177 -0.87 -12.39 19.20
CA THR A 177 -0.95 -11.79 17.85
C THR A 177 0.41 -11.18 17.51
N ILE A 178 0.98 -11.55 16.38
CA ILE A 178 2.25 -11.00 15.86
C ILE A 178 2.02 -10.46 14.46
N THR A 179 2.44 -9.22 14.22
CA THR A 179 2.56 -8.66 12.87
C THR A 179 3.97 -8.91 12.35
N PHE A 180 4.09 -9.46 11.14
CA PHE A 180 5.34 -9.73 10.45
C PHE A 180 5.47 -8.80 9.26
N ALA A 181 6.65 -8.21 9.10
CA ALA A 181 7.06 -7.56 7.86
C ALA A 181 8.10 -8.43 7.15
N ALA A 182 7.75 -8.94 5.98
CA ALA A 182 8.64 -9.66 5.09
C ALA A 182 9.25 -8.70 4.07
N GLU A 183 10.57 -8.53 4.13
CA GLU A 183 11.32 -7.83 3.08
C GLU A 183 11.39 -8.74 1.87
N LEU A 184 10.75 -8.32 0.78
CA LEU A 184 10.77 -9.02 -0.49
C LEU A 184 12.05 -8.65 -1.22
N SER A 185 12.76 -9.65 -1.73
CA SER A 185 13.91 -9.40 -2.59
C SER A 185 13.45 -8.63 -3.83
N SER A 186 14.08 -7.50 -4.12
CA SER A 186 13.74 -6.75 -5.33
C SER A 186 14.02 -7.61 -6.54
N ARG A 187 13.02 -7.83 -7.40
CA ARG A 187 13.32 -8.20 -8.78
C ARG A 187 14.09 -7.04 -9.37
N GLN A 188 15.36 -7.24 -9.64
CA GLN A 188 16.14 -6.28 -10.41
C GLN A 188 15.57 -6.34 -11.84
N VAL A 189 14.65 -5.43 -12.15
CA VAL A 189 14.17 -5.18 -13.52
C VAL A 189 15.09 -4.21 -14.23
#